data_AF-F0Y107-F1
#
_entry.id   AF-F0Y107-F1
#
_cell.length_a   1.000
_cell.length_b   1.000
_cell.length_c   1.000
_cell.angle_alpha   90.00
_cell.angle_beta   90.00
_cell.angle_gamma   90.00
#
_symmetry.space_group_name_H-M   'P 1'
#
loop_
_entity.id
_entity.type
_entity.pdbx_description
1 polymer ?
#
loop_
_entity_poly.entity_id
_entity_poly.type
_entity_poly.pdbx_seq_one_letter_code
_entity_poly.pdbx_strand_id
1 'polypeptide(L)'
;MRRGLAMLAFCASTLAFAPVHRQPSMSTLGASMNVNDIVDKAYEGKSFAELAASPVSALQGMADWTDAVGADLKIPTVGQLGRWKYFLWARAFADLAEHEMPDRRVDGSTLNANKALDEAHEGKTIKEILALPPSALQGIAEHSDADLAKFKVRTVADLGAWKFAIAASAIATLAEVESGDLGEHR
;
A
#
# COMPACT_ATOMS: atom_id res chain seq x y z
N MET A 1 -68.65 -46.83 32.17
CA MET A 1 -67.21 -46.67 32.47
C MET A 1 -66.65 -45.56 31.59
N ARG A 2 -65.79 -44.71 32.18
CA ARG A 2 -65.11 -43.48 31.68
C ARG A 2 -64.76 -43.52 30.17
N ARG A 3 -64.72 -42.43 29.38
CA ARG A 3 -63.94 -41.16 29.40
C ARG A 3 -64.54 -40.30 28.24
N GLY A 4 -64.65 -38.97 28.22
CA GLY A 4 -63.76 -37.90 28.64
C GLY A 4 -62.87 -37.44 27.47
N LEU A 5 -63.30 -36.43 26.69
CA LEU A 5 -62.46 -35.65 25.75
C LEU A 5 -63.17 -34.29 25.49
N ALA A 6 -62.90 -33.24 26.26
CA ALA A 6 -61.79 -32.29 26.17
C ALA A 6 -61.90 -31.33 24.98
N MET A 7 -62.48 -30.17 25.32
CA MET A 7 -62.67 -28.94 24.55
C MET A 7 -61.33 -28.18 24.46
N LEU A 8 -60.85 -27.92 23.24
CA LEU A 8 -59.68 -27.08 22.98
C LEU A 8 -60.14 -25.65 22.66
N ALA A 9 -59.94 -24.74 23.62
CA ALA A 9 -60.13 -23.31 23.44
C ALA A 9 -58.88 -22.69 22.78
N PHE A 10 -59.09 -21.95 21.69
CA PHE A 10 -58.07 -21.14 21.04
C PHE A 10 -57.79 -19.90 21.89
N CYS A 11 -56.59 -19.81 22.45
CA CYS A 11 -56.13 -18.65 23.23
C CYS A 11 -55.54 -17.61 22.26
N ALA A 12 -56.24 -16.49 22.06
CA ALA A 12 -55.72 -15.34 21.34
C ALA A 12 -54.77 -14.54 22.26
N SER A 13 -53.47 -14.63 22.01
CA SER A 13 -52.46 -13.79 22.67
C SER A 13 -52.21 -12.53 21.85
N THR A 14 -52.65 -11.40 22.38
CA THR A 14 -52.25 -10.05 21.98
C THR A 14 -50.78 -9.82 22.36
N LEU A 15 -49.90 -9.72 21.36
CA LEU A 15 -48.52 -9.26 21.57
C LEU A 15 -48.51 -7.75 21.76
N ALA A 16 -48.37 -7.32 23.00
CA ALA A 16 -48.05 -5.93 23.35
C ALA A 16 -46.61 -5.62 22.94
N PHE A 17 -46.42 -4.59 22.12
CA PHE A 17 -45.12 -4.09 21.69
C PHE A 17 -44.47 -3.36 22.89
N ALA A 18 -43.49 -4.00 23.52
CA ALA A 18 -42.70 -3.38 24.59
C ALA A 18 -41.79 -2.28 24.01
N PRO A 19 -41.54 -1.17 24.73
CA PRO A 19 -40.59 -0.16 24.27
C PRO A 19 -39.19 -0.78 24.25
N VAL A 20 -38.52 -0.69 23.09
CA VAL A 20 -37.14 -1.15 22.95
C VAL A 20 -36.30 -0.39 23.98
N HIS A 21 -35.66 -1.14 24.87
CA HIS A 21 -34.70 -0.58 25.82
C HIS A 21 -33.53 -0.05 24.98
N ARG A 22 -33.44 1.28 24.83
CA ARG A 22 -32.31 1.92 24.14
C ARG A 22 -31.05 1.55 24.91
N GLN A 23 -30.25 0.67 24.33
CA GLN A 23 -28.94 0.32 24.87
C GLN A 23 -28.10 1.60 25.02
N PRO A 24 -27.26 1.72 26.06
CA PRO A 24 -26.39 2.87 26.22
C PRO A 24 -25.51 2.99 24.98
N SER A 25 -25.29 4.23 24.54
CA SER A 25 -24.53 4.56 23.34
C SER A 25 -23.26 3.72 23.26
N MET A 26 -23.17 2.84 22.26
CA MET A 26 -21.87 2.34 21.84
C MET A 26 -21.06 3.58 21.51
N SER A 27 -20.05 3.85 22.33
CA SER A 27 -18.99 4.77 21.99
C SER A 27 -18.62 4.51 20.55
N THR A 28 -18.68 5.54 19.72
CA THR A 28 -17.86 5.61 18.52
C THR A 28 -16.44 5.33 18.98
N LEU A 29 -16.03 4.06 18.91
CA LEU A 29 -14.63 3.70 18.71
C LEU A 29 -14.32 4.32 17.36
N GLY A 30 -13.98 5.61 17.35
CA GLY A 30 -13.50 6.30 16.17
C GLY A 30 -12.45 5.39 15.55
N ALA A 31 -12.57 5.11 14.25
CA ALA A 31 -11.73 4.14 13.58
C ALA A 31 -10.27 4.52 13.81
N SER A 32 -9.66 3.90 14.83
CA SER A 32 -8.29 4.18 15.21
C SER A 32 -7.43 3.54 14.14
N MET A 33 -6.62 4.34 13.46
CA MET A 33 -5.76 3.86 12.39
C MET A 33 -4.84 2.75 12.94
N ASN A 34 -4.92 1.56 12.35
CA ASN A 34 -4.24 0.35 12.86
C ASN A 34 -3.00 -0.02 12.03
N VAL A 35 -2.28 0.98 11.52
CA VAL A 35 -1.01 0.79 10.79
C VAL A 35 0.16 1.44 11.53
N ASN A 36 0.08 1.51 12.87
CA ASN A 36 1.09 2.14 13.71
C ASN A 36 2.47 1.46 13.59
N ASP A 37 2.52 0.16 13.27
CA ASP A 37 3.76 -0.61 13.08
C ASP A 37 4.55 -0.26 11.80
N ILE A 38 4.04 0.63 10.93
CA ILE A 38 4.77 1.08 9.72
C ILE A 38 5.13 2.56 9.77
N VAL A 39 4.74 3.29 10.82
CA VAL A 39 5.00 4.72 11.00
C VAL A 39 5.81 4.99 12.26
N ASP A 40 6.59 6.06 12.26
CA ASP A 40 7.26 6.52 13.47
C ASP A 40 6.22 6.93 14.53
N LYS A 41 6.61 6.82 15.80
CA LYS A 41 5.73 7.10 16.94
C LYS A 41 5.08 8.48 16.92
N ALA A 42 5.75 9.48 16.34
CA ALA A 42 5.20 10.84 16.19
C ALA A 42 4.05 10.94 15.16
N TYR A 43 3.83 9.90 14.36
CA TYR A 43 2.85 9.84 13.27
C TYR A 43 1.75 8.80 13.51
N GLU A 44 1.79 8.06 14.63
CA GLU A 44 0.73 7.12 15.02
C GLU A 44 -0.64 7.81 15.11
N GLY A 45 -1.68 7.14 14.65
CA GLY A 45 -3.07 7.63 14.68
C GLY A 45 -3.44 8.71 13.64
N LYS A 46 -2.50 9.18 12.82
CA LYS A 46 -2.78 10.07 11.67
C LYS A 46 -3.62 9.36 10.61
N SER A 47 -4.38 10.12 9.82
CA SER A 47 -5.12 9.62 8.64
C SER A 47 -4.19 9.17 7.52
N PHE A 48 -4.67 8.40 6.53
CA PHE A 48 -3.86 8.04 5.36
C PHE A 48 -3.49 9.28 4.54
N ALA A 49 -4.39 10.25 4.41
CA ALA A 49 -4.09 11.54 3.78
C ALA A 49 -3.02 12.33 4.55
N GLU A 50 -3.10 12.37 5.88
CA GLU A 50 -2.08 13.01 6.73
C GLU A 50 -0.73 12.30 6.64
N LEU A 51 -0.72 10.96 6.61
CA LEU A 51 0.49 10.17 6.41
C LEU A 51 1.08 10.38 5.00
N ALA A 52 0.25 10.38 3.95
CA ALA A 52 0.71 10.63 2.58
C ALA A 52 1.31 12.04 2.40
N ALA A 53 0.84 13.02 3.17
CA ALA A 53 1.40 14.37 3.21
C ALA A 53 2.63 14.50 4.13
N SER A 54 2.90 13.51 4.98
CA SER A 54 4.03 13.51 5.91
C SER A 54 5.37 13.25 5.22
N PRO A 55 6.50 13.71 5.80
CA PRO A 55 7.83 13.45 5.24
C PRO A 55 8.17 11.96 5.22
N VAL A 56 9.15 11.54 4.41
CA VAL A 56 9.53 10.12 4.30
C VAL A 56 10.04 9.53 5.63
N SER A 57 10.64 10.35 6.50
CA SER A 57 11.01 10.01 7.88
C SER A 57 9.82 9.60 8.77
N ALA A 58 8.58 9.88 8.35
CA ALA A 58 7.38 9.40 9.04
C ALA A 58 7.21 7.87 9.01
N LEU A 59 7.92 7.16 8.11
CA LEU A 59 7.91 5.71 8.06
C LEU A 59 8.86 5.12 9.11
N GLN A 60 8.39 4.12 9.85
CA GLN A 60 9.18 3.52 10.92
C GLN A 60 10.49 2.91 10.39
N GLY A 61 11.63 3.39 10.90
CA GLY A 61 12.96 2.92 10.50
C GLY A 61 13.63 3.76 9.40
N MET A 62 12.97 4.83 8.94
CA MET A 62 13.65 5.97 8.31
C MET A 62 14.19 6.89 9.41
N ALA A 63 15.31 7.56 9.13
CA ALA A 63 15.95 8.49 10.07
C ALA A 63 15.95 9.90 9.46
N ASP A 64 16.10 10.96 10.24
CA ASP A 64 15.91 12.35 9.77
C ASP A 64 16.68 12.72 8.48
N TRP A 65 17.87 12.15 8.27
CA TRP A 65 18.66 12.39 7.04
C TRP A 65 17.94 11.96 5.75
N THR A 66 16.96 11.05 5.85
CA THR A 66 16.23 10.53 4.70
C THR A 66 15.38 11.59 4.02
N ASP A 67 14.93 12.61 4.74
CA ASP A 67 14.09 13.68 4.19
C ASP A 67 14.87 14.55 3.20
N ALA A 68 16.12 14.87 3.53
CA ALA A 68 17.01 15.62 2.63
C ALA A 68 17.27 14.82 1.34
N VAL A 69 17.62 13.53 1.47
CA VAL A 69 17.87 12.68 0.29
C VAL A 69 16.59 12.44 -0.51
N GLY A 70 15.44 12.31 0.16
CA GLY A 70 14.14 12.21 -0.49
C GLY A 70 13.82 13.48 -1.30
N ALA A 71 14.11 14.66 -0.78
CA ALA A 71 13.94 15.92 -1.51
C ALA A 71 14.84 16.02 -2.75
N ASP A 72 16.08 15.55 -2.66
CA ASP A 72 17.02 15.48 -3.79
C ASP A 72 16.47 14.55 -4.90
N LEU A 73 15.92 13.40 -4.50
CA LEU A 73 15.24 12.43 -5.38
C LEU A 73 13.82 12.86 -5.82
N LYS A 74 13.36 14.06 -5.45
CA LYS A 74 12.02 14.60 -5.75
C LYS A 74 10.86 13.77 -5.18
N ILE A 75 11.07 13.16 -4.02
CA ILE A 75 10.11 12.38 -3.23
C ILE A 75 10.07 12.82 -1.75
N PRO A 76 9.89 14.11 -1.42
CA PRO A 76 9.95 14.57 -0.03
C PRO A 76 8.84 14.00 0.88
N THR A 77 7.72 13.51 0.36
CA THR A 77 6.63 12.93 1.18
C THR A 77 6.44 11.44 0.99
N VAL A 78 5.84 10.76 1.98
CA VAL A 78 5.42 9.35 1.89
C VAL A 78 4.56 9.13 0.65
N GLY A 79 3.58 10.00 0.38
CA GLY A 79 2.72 9.87 -0.79
C GLY A 79 3.50 9.97 -2.11
N GLN A 80 4.53 10.82 -2.19
CA GLN A 80 5.36 10.94 -3.39
C GLN A 80 6.28 9.75 -3.57
N LEU A 81 6.85 9.20 -2.48
CA LEU A 81 7.58 7.93 -2.52
C LEU A 81 6.68 6.79 -3.01
N GLY A 82 5.44 6.71 -2.50
CA GLY A 82 4.49 5.66 -2.87
C GLY A 82 4.02 5.72 -4.33
N ARG A 83 3.95 6.92 -4.91
CA ARG A 83 3.61 7.15 -6.32
C ARG A 83 4.84 7.29 -7.22
N TRP A 84 6.04 7.01 -6.71
CA TRP A 84 7.27 7.22 -7.45
C TRP A 84 7.36 6.21 -8.59
N LYS A 85 7.25 6.71 -9.83
CA LYS A 85 7.17 5.85 -11.03
C LYS A 85 8.31 4.84 -11.14
N TYR A 86 9.52 5.19 -10.71
CA TYR A 86 10.68 4.30 -10.79
C TYR A 86 10.57 3.11 -9.83
N PHE A 87 10.07 3.35 -8.61
CA PHE A 87 9.71 2.28 -7.69
C PHE A 87 8.62 1.38 -8.29
N LEU A 88 7.57 1.96 -8.86
CA LEU A 88 6.47 1.20 -9.45
C LEU A 88 6.92 0.33 -10.64
N TRP A 89 7.81 0.84 -11.50
CA TRP A 89 8.42 0.06 -12.58
C TRP A 89 9.30 -1.07 -12.06
N ALA A 90 10.19 -0.77 -11.10
CA ALA A 90 11.04 -1.76 -10.47
C ALA A 90 10.22 -2.87 -9.80
N ARG A 91 9.13 -2.50 -9.12
CA ARG A 91 8.18 -3.42 -8.50
C ARG A 91 7.52 -4.32 -9.54
N ALA A 92 7.03 -3.75 -10.64
CA ALA A 92 6.41 -4.52 -11.72
C ALA A 92 7.39 -5.51 -12.37
N PHE A 93 8.66 -5.11 -12.57
CA PHE A 93 9.70 -6.04 -13.02
C PHE A 93 9.96 -7.16 -12.01
N ALA A 94 10.06 -6.83 -10.71
CA ALA A 94 10.26 -7.82 -9.66
C ALA A 94 9.12 -8.85 -9.62
N ASP A 95 7.87 -8.40 -9.67
CA ASP A 95 6.69 -9.26 -9.66
C ASP A 95 6.63 -10.16 -10.92
N LEU A 96 6.99 -9.65 -12.10
CA LEU A 96 6.97 -10.43 -13.34
C LEU A 96 8.16 -11.38 -13.51
N ALA A 97 9.27 -11.17 -12.81
CA ALA A 97 10.48 -11.99 -12.94
C ALA A 97 10.25 -13.46 -12.56
N GLU A 98 9.31 -13.73 -11.65
CA GLU A 98 8.91 -15.09 -11.27
C GLU A 98 8.27 -15.87 -12.43
N HIS A 99 7.70 -15.15 -13.40
CA HIS A 99 7.05 -15.71 -14.58
C HIS A 99 7.97 -15.77 -15.79
N GLU A 100 9.21 -15.29 -15.68
CA GLU A 100 10.19 -15.38 -16.75
C GLU A 100 10.73 -16.81 -16.88
N MET A 101 10.21 -17.52 -17.89
CA MET A 101 10.66 -18.87 -18.24
C MET A 101 11.93 -18.82 -19.12
N PRO A 102 13.02 -19.49 -18.72
CA PRO A 102 14.21 -19.60 -19.57
C PRO A 102 13.87 -20.36 -20.86
N ASP A 103 14.48 -19.97 -21.98
CA ASP A 103 14.38 -20.65 -23.29
C ASP A 103 12.96 -20.83 -23.85
N ARG A 104 12.00 -20.05 -23.36
CA ARG A 104 10.59 -20.02 -23.83
C ARG A 104 10.21 -18.72 -24.50
N ARG A 105 11.19 -17.88 -24.81
CA ARG A 105 11.01 -16.65 -25.56
C ARG A 105 10.75 -17.01 -27.02
N VAL A 106 9.67 -16.51 -27.58
CA VAL A 106 9.35 -16.70 -29.00
C VAL A 106 10.39 -15.92 -29.83
N ASP A 107 10.93 -16.55 -30.86
CA ASP A 107 11.88 -15.90 -31.78
C ASP A 107 11.31 -14.59 -32.32
N GLY A 108 12.09 -13.51 -32.25
CA GLY A 108 11.67 -12.17 -32.64
C GLY A 108 10.85 -11.40 -31.58
N SER A 109 10.53 -12.00 -30.43
CA SER A 109 9.86 -11.30 -29.33
C SER A 109 10.84 -10.43 -28.52
N THR A 110 10.57 -9.13 -28.41
CA THR A 110 11.28 -8.19 -27.52
C THR A 110 10.50 -7.91 -26.24
N LEU A 111 11.17 -7.42 -25.18
CA LEU A 111 10.49 -7.00 -23.96
C LEU A 111 9.74 -5.69 -24.29
N ASN A 112 8.43 -5.65 -24.08
CA ASN A 112 7.60 -4.49 -24.43
C ASN A 112 7.63 -3.36 -23.39
N ALA A 113 8.67 -3.31 -22.55
CA ALA A 113 8.85 -2.35 -21.47
C ALA A 113 10.10 -1.47 -21.65
N ASN A 114 10.69 -1.42 -22.85
CA ASN A 114 11.90 -0.64 -23.15
C ASN A 114 11.82 0.84 -22.72
N LYS A 115 10.63 1.47 -22.78
CA LYS A 115 10.43 2.86 -22.33
C LYS A 115 10.61 3.09 -20.81
N ALA A 116 10.77 2.03 -20.04
CA ALA A 116 11.12 2.12 -18.62
C ALA A 116 12.64 2.03 -18.40
N LEU A 117 13.43 1.76 -19.44
CA LEU A 117 14.86 1.46 -19.37
C LEU A 117 15.66 2.54 -20.10
N ASP A 118 16.86 2.81 -19.59
CA ASP A 118 17.85 3.52 -20.37
C ASP A 118 18.17 2.76 -21.68
N GLU A 119 18.48 3.50 -22.75
CA GLU A 119 18.73 2.92 -24.08
C GLU A 119 19.84 1.85 -24.04
N ALA A 120 20.86 2.02 -23.19
CA ALA A 120 21.95 1.07 -23.02
C ALA A 120 21.52 -0.30 -22.43
N HIS A 121 20.29 -0.41 -21.94
CA HIS A 121 19.76 -1.59 -21.26
C HIS A 121 18.52 -2.19 -21.93
N GLU A 122 18.08 -1.62 -23.06
CA GLU A 122 17.00 -2.20 -23.85
C GLU A 122 17.33 -3.61 -24.36
N GLY A 123 16.30 -4.45 -24.49
CA GLY A 123 16.43 -5.82 -25.02
C GLY A 123 16.91 -6.87 -24.01
N LYS A 124 17.35 -6.45 -22.82
CA LYS A 124 17.67 -7.36 -21.70
C LYS A 124 16.45 -8.14 -21.22
N THR A 125 16.69 -9.28 -20.57
CA THR A 125 15.63 -10.01 -19.87
C THR A 125 15.27 -9.36 -18.54
N ILE A 126 14.13 -9.72 -17.95
CA ILE A 126 13.69 -9.11 -16.68
C ILE A 126 14.70 -9.42 -15.57
N LYS A 127 15.19 -10.66 -15.49
CA LYS A 127 16.25 -11.06 -14.54
C LYS A 127 17.55 -10.29 -14.74
N GLU A 128 17.94 -10.01 -15.98
CA GLU A 128 19.12 -9.17 -16.24
C GLU A 128 18.89 -7.71 -15.80
N ILE A 129 17.71 -7.14 -16.07
CA ILE A 129 17.33 -5.78 -15.66
C ILE A 129 17.35 -5.65 -14.13
N LEU A 130 16.80 -6.64 -13.42
CA LEU A 130 16.75 -6.64 -11.96
C LEU A 130 18.14 -6.60 -11.30
N ALA A 131 19.18 -7.10 -11.97
CA ALA A 131 20.55 -7.06 -11.48
C ALA A 131 21.29 -5.73 -11.75
N LEU A 132 20.70 -4.81 -12.53
CA LEU A 132 21.29 -3.51 -12.86
C LEU A 132 21.09 -2.49 -11.73
N PRO A 133 21.90 -1.41 -11.68
CA PRO A 133 21.66 -0.29 -10.77
C PRO A 133 20.34 0.46 -11.09
N PRO A 134 19.78 1.22 -10.14
CA PRO A 134 18.55 2.00 -10.37
C PRO A 134 18.60 2.97 -11.56
N SER A 135 19.76 3.56 -11.85
CA SER A 135 19.99 4.41 -13.03
C SER A 135 19.76 3.70 -14.38
N ALA A 136 19.67 2.37 -14.39
CA ALA A 136 19.24 1.64 -15.58
C ALA A 136 17.77 1.89 -15.95
N LEU A 137 16.97 2.46 -15.04
CA LEU A 137 15.61 2.91 -15.33
C LEU A 137 15.65 4.31 -15.95
N GLN A 138 14.93 4.49 -17.06
CA GLN A 138 14.94 5.74 -17.81
C GLN A 138 14.49 6.93 -16.95
N GLY A 139 15.37 7.90 -16.74
CA GLY A 139 15.08 9.15 -16.04
C GLY A 139 15.56 9.20 -14.58
N ILE A 140 16.20 8.15 -14.08
CA ILE A 140 17.08 8.25 -12.91
C ILE A 140 18.47 8.67 -13.42
N ALA A 141 19.06 9.70 -12.83
CA ALA A 141 20.42 10.10 -13.18
C ALA A 141 21.44 9.17 -12.50
N GLU A 142 22.56 8.88 -13.16
CA GLU A 142 23.61 7.97 -12.63
C GLU A 142 24.12 8.38 -11.23
N HIS A 143 24.24 9.68 -10.97
CA HIS A 143 24.66 10.17 -9.65
C HIS A 143 23.66 9.83 -8.53
N SER A 144 22.39 9.61 -8.85
CA SER A 144 21.35 9.24 -7.88
C SER A 144 21.51 7.81 -7.35
N ASP A 145 22.30 6.95 -7.99
CA ASP A 145 22.61 5.61 -7.47
C ASP A 145 23.35 5.68 -6.13
N ALA A 146 24.22 6.67 -5.96
CA ALA A 146 24.93 6.89 -4.69
C ALA A 146 23.97 7.30 -3.56
N ASP A 147 22.93 8.06 -3.88
CA ASP A 147 21.89 8.45 -2.93
C ASP A 147 20.99 7.27 -2.55
N LEU A 148 20.58 6.46 -3.55
CA LEU A 148 19.80 5.25 -3.32
C LEU A 148 20.58 4.19 -2.53
N ALA A 149 21.88 4.09 -2.75
CA ALA A 149 22.74 3.18 -2.00
C ALA A 149 22.78 3.50 -0.48
N LYS A 150 22.55 4.76 -0.07
CA LYS A 150 22.42 5.14 1.36
C LYS A 150 21.24 4.41 2.00
N PHE A 151 20.16 4.19 1.25
CA PHE A 151 18.99 3.41 1.65
C PHE A 151 19.17 1.89 1.49
N LYS A 152 20.37 1.43 1.13
CA LYS A 152 20.67 0.04 0.74
C LYS A 152 19.97 -0.42 -0.54
N VAL A 153 19.48 0.51 -1.35
CA VAL A 153 18.94 0.24 -2.69
C VAL A 153 20.06 0.34 -3.71
N ARG A 154 20.61 -0.80 -4.15
CA ARG A 154 21.76 -0.85 -5.07
C ARG A 154 21.40 -1.39 -6.45
N THR A 155 20.25 -2.06 -6.57
CA THR A 155 19.78 -2.66 -7.81
C THR A 155 18.32 -2.32 -8.06
N VAL A 156 17.85 -2.52 -9.31
CA VAL A 156 16.43 -2.45 -9.64
C VAL A 156 15.62 -3.45 -8.80
N ALA A 157 16.18 -4.64 -8.50
CA ALA A 157 15.57 -5.59 -7.57
C ALA A 157 15.40 -5.01 -6.17
N ASP A 158 16.45 -4.40 -5.61
CA ASP A 158 16.38 -3.77 -4.28
C ASP A 158 15.31 -2.67 -4.26
N LEU A 159 15.21 -1.88 -5.34
CA LEU A 159 14.21 -0.82 -5.47
C LEU A 159 12.79 -1.41 -5.49
N GLY A 160 12.55 -2.45 -6.28
CA GLY A 160 11.24 -3.12 -6.36
C GLY A 160 10.84 -3.84 -5.06
N ALA A 161 11.82 -4.27 -4.27
CA ALA A 161 11.63 -4.89 -2.95
C ALA A 161 11.70 -3.89 -1.78
N TRP A 162 11.79 -2.59 -2.05
CA TRP A 162 12.04 -1.59 -1.01
C TRP A 162 10.82 -1.43 -0.10
N LYS A 163 10.90 -2.01 1.10
CA LYS A 163 9.78 -2.08 2.06
C LYS A 163 9.11 -0.74 2.36
N PHE A 164 9.89 0.35 2.38
CA PHE A 164 9.39 1.69 2.67
C PHE A 164 8.57 2.24 1.51
N ALA A 165 9.00 2.00 0.27
CA ALA A 165 8.24 2.38 -0.91
C ALA A 165 6.96 1.54 -1.08
N ILE A 166 7.00 0.26 -0.69
CA ILE A 166 5.81 -0.61 -0.65
C ILE A 166 4.78 -0.07 0.36
N ALA A 167 5.20 0.22 1.60
CA ALA A 167 4.33 0.79 2.62
C ALA A 167 3.76 2.16 2.18
N ALA A 168 4.62 3.02 1.64
CA ALA A 168 4.25 4.31 1.09
C ALA A 168 3.23 4.21 -0.04
N SER A 169 3.38 3.22 -0.95
CA SER A 169 2.44 2.98 -2.03
C SER A 169 1.09 2.55 -1.49
N ALA A 170 1.04 1.67 -0.49
CA ALA A 170 -0.21 1.26 0.14
C ALA A 170 -0.92 2.44 0.82
N ILE A 171 -0.18 3.27 1.56
CA ILE A 171 -0.69 4.51 2.17
C ILE A 171 -1.24 5.45 1.09
N ALA A 172 -0.46 5.71 0.04
CA ALA A 172 -0.85 6.61 -1.04
C ALA A 172 -2.13 6.14 -1.75
N THR A 173 -2.26 4.84 -2.02
CA THR A 173 -3.46 4.26 -2.64
C THR A 173 -4.68 4.38 -1.74
N LEU A 174 -4.57 4.07 -0.45
CA LEU A 174 -5.71 4.19 0.47
C LEU A 174 -6.09 5.65 0.76
N ALA A 175 -5.12 6.56 0.76
CA ALA A 175 -5.37 7.99 0.90
C ALA A 175 -6.27 8.57 -0.21
N GLU A 176 -6.22 8.01 -1.43
CA GLU A 176 -7.06 8.47 -2.55
C GLU A 176 -8.55 8.13 -2.37
N VAL A 177 -8.85 7.10 -1.57
CA VAL A 177 -10.22 6.63 -1.30
C VAL A 177 -10.62 6.84 0.16
N GLU A 178 -9.81 7.56 0.93
CA GLU A 178 -10.11 7.91 2.32
C GLU A 178 -11.33 8.84 2.34
N SER A 179 -12.46 8.36 2.85
CA SER A 179 -13.63 9.20 3.10
C SER A 179 -13.42 10.00 4.38
N GLY A 180 -13.69 11.31 4.34
CA GLY A 180 -13.67 12.19 5.52
C GLY A 180 -14.72 11.82 6.58
N ASP A 181 -15.61 10.88 6.26
CA ASP A 181 -16.75 10.42 7.05
C ASP A 181 -16.34 9.54 8.25
N LEU A 182 -15.19 9.80 8.87
CA LEU A 182 -14.82 9.24 10.18
C LEU A 182 -15.75 9.73 11.32
N GLY A 183 -16.82 10.49 10.98
CA GLY A 183 -17.84 10.96 11.93
C GLY A 183 -19.14 11.53 11.36
N GLU A 184 -19.46 11.42 10.07
CA GLU A 184 -20.73 11.94 9.53
C GLU A 184 -21.59 10.85 8.92
N HIS A 185 -22.57 10.37 9.71
CA HIS A 185 -23.69 9.60 9.19
C HIS A 185 -24.73 10.56 8.57
N ARG A 186 -25.16 10.25 7.34
CA ARG A 186 -26.55 10.50 6.92
C ARG A 186 -27.46 9.45 7.52
#